data_AF-A0A2E8CG16-F1
#
_entry.id   AF-A0A2E8CG16-F1
#
_cell.length_a   1.000
_cell.length_b   1.000
_cell.length_c   1.000
_cell.angle_alpha   90.00
_cell.angle_beta   90.00
_cell.angle_gamma   90.00
#
_symmetry.space_group_name_H-M   'P 1'
#
loop_
_entity.id
_entity.type
_entity.pdbx_description
1 polymer ?
#
loop_
_entity_poly.entity_id
_entity_poly.type
_entity_poly.pdbx_seq_one_letter_code
_entity_poly.pdbx_strand_id
1 'polypeptide(L)'
;MSVYARGKHAFGFCDVTGFRYALRDLVPLIRDGRDTGFRVGFDVLDKDNPQYELGRMKMSDPQALRNPRPDTALEESRILGAFDPVGGGITELGSRTVGLDITGEIGRVTVVTS
;
A
#
# COMPACT_ATOMS: atom_id res chain seq x y z
N MET A 1 26.06 34.94 -41.21
CA MET A 1 24.67 34.99 -41.72
C MET A 1 23.79 34.23 -40.75
N SER A 2 22.84 34.91 -40.09
CA SER A 2 21.84 34.23 -39.24
C SER A 2 20.65 33.81 -40.11
N VAL A 3 20.27 32.54 -40.06
CA VAL A 3 19.15 31.98 -40.84
C VAL A 3 17.78 32.48 -40.34
N TYR A 4 17.72 33.01 -39.11
CA TYR A 4 16.47 33.45 -38.47
C TYR A 4 16.60 34.84 -37.84
N ALA A 5 15.47 35.52 -37.71
CA ALA A 5 15.37 36.79 -37.00
C ALA A 5 15.64 36.60 -35.50
N ARG A 6 16.28 37.60 -34.86
CA ARG A 6 16.67 37.55 -33.44
C ARG A 6 15.48 37.52 -32.46
N GLY A 7 14.25 37.83 -32.92
CA GLY A 7 13.02 37.65 -32.15
C GLY A 7 12.89 38.49 -30.87
N LYS A 8 13.75 39.50 -30.63
CA LYS A 8 13.84 40.24 -29.36
C LYS A 8 12.51 40.89 -28.92
N HIS A 9 11.68 41.29 -29.87
CA HIS A 9 10.37 41.91 -29.65
C HIS A 9 9.22 41.08 -30.23
N ALA A 10 9.47 39.81 -30.55
CA ALA A 10 8.44 38.91 -31.00
C ALA A 10 7.46 38.62 -29.87
N PHE A 11 6.18 38.53 -30.22
CA PHE A 11 5.11 38.18 -29.30
C PHE A 11 4.37 36.97 -29.87
N GLY A 12 3.80 36.18 -28.97
CA GLY A 12 2.86 35.11 -29.29
C GLY A 12 1.60 35.26 -28.47
N PHE A 13 0.59 34.48 -28.83
CA PHE A 13 -0.65 34.39 -28.08
C PHE A 13 -0.64 33.09 -27.27
N CYS A 14 -1.14 33.16 -26.04
CA CYS A 14 -1.34 31.97 -25.21
C CYS A 14 -2.51 31.16 -25.77
N ASP A 15 -2.31 29.85 -25.99
CA ASP A 15 -3.36 28.98 -26.55
C ASP A 15 -4.52 28.72 -25.58
N VAL A 16 -4.32 28.96 -24.28
CA VAL A 16 -5.33 28.74 -23.23
C VAL A 16 -6.18 29.98 -23.00
N THR A 17 -5.53 31.14 -22.81
CA THR A 17 -6.20 32.38 -22.43
C THR A 17 -6.39 33.38 -23.58
N GLY A 18 -5.66 33.21 -24.69
CA GLY A 18 -5.67 34.14 -25.82
C GLY A 18 -4.93 35.46 -25.57
N PHE A 19 -4.35 35.67 -24.38
CA PHE A 19 -3.59 36.88 -24.09
C PHE A 19 -2.25 36.92 -24.82
N ARG A 20 -1.77 38.14 -25.08
CA ARG A 20 -0.48 38.39 -25.73
C ARG A 20 0.66 38.36 -24.72
N TYR A 21 1.67 37.54 -24.98
CA TYR A 21 2.90 37.44 -24.20
C TYR A 21 4.13 37.66 -25.09
N ALA A 22 5.27 38.00 -24.50
CA ALA A 22 6.53 37.97 -25.26
C ALA A 22 6.86 36.52 -25.63
N LEU A 23 7.43 36.29 -26.81
CA LEU A 23 7.66 34.94 -27.32
C LEU A 23 8.57 34.09 -26.39
N ARG A 24 9.43 34.76 -25.63
CA ARG A 24 10.33 34.14 -24.64
C ARG A 24 9.62 33.67 -23.35
N ASP A 25 8.43 34.18 -23.07
CA ASP A 25 7.67 33.89 -21.85
C ASP A 25 6.63 32.78 -22.08
N LEU A 26 6.46 32.35 -23.33
CA LEU A 26 5.58 31.25 -23.73
C LEU A 26 6.32 29.91 -23.55
N VAL A 27 5.76 29.04 -22.73
CA VAL A 27 6.30 27.75 -22.34
C VAL A 27 5.40 26.63 -22.91
N PRO A 28 5.94 25.47 -23.31
CA PRO A 28 5.12 24.30 -23.64
C PRO A 28 4.22 23.88 -22.49
N LEU A 29 2.96 23.59 -22.79
CA LEU A 29 2.09 22.87 -21.86
C LEU A 29 2.41 21.38 -21.91
N ILE A 30 2.80 20.82 -20.77
CA ILE A 30 3.14 19.41 -20.62
C ILE A 30 1.95 18.68 -19.97
N ARG A 31 1.57 17.53 -20.54
CA ARG A 31 0.53 16.66 -19.98
C ARG A 31 0.96 15.20 -20.08
N ASP A 32 0.87 14.45 -18.98
CA ASP A 32 1.46 13.10 -18.89
C ASP A 32 2.90 13.12 -19.40
N GLY A 33 3.73 14.04 -18.89
CA GLY A 33 5.15 14.16 -19.23
C GLY A 33 5.47 14.33 -20.74
N ARG A 34 4.49 14.69 -21.57
CA ARG A 34 4.65 14.91 -23.01
C ARG A 34 4.23 16.34 -23.38
N ASP A 35 4.96 16.94 -24.33
CA ASP A 35 4.60 18.25 -24.88
C ASP A 35 3.33 18.10 -25.71
N THR A 36 2.31 18.90 -25.38
CA THR A 36 1.02 18.91 -26.08
C THR A 36 1.07 19.70 -27.39
N GLY A 37 2.14 20.46 -27.62
CA GLY A 37 2.28 21.38 -28.75
C GLY A 37 1.69 22.77 -28.47
N PHE A 38 0.94 22.94 -27.39
CA PHE A 38 0.43 24.24 -26.96
C PHE A 38 1.52 25.09 -26.31
N ARG A 39 1.46 26.39 -26.56
CA ARG A 39 2.31 27.42 -25.95
C ARG A 39 1.46 28.27 -25.01
N VAL A 40 1.84 28.26 -23.74
CA VAL A 40 1.06 28.85 -22.65
C VAL A 40 1.93 29.84 -21.89
N GLY A 41 1.34 30.94 -21.44
CA GLY A 41 2.05 31.91 -20.60
C GLY A 41 2.51 31.27 -19.29
N PHE A 42 3.71 31.62 -18.81
CA PHE A 42 4.27 31.06 -17.57
C PHE A 42 3.38 31.29 -16.33
N ASP A 43 2.60 32.37 -16.33
CA ASP A 43 1.64 32.76 -15.28
C ASP A 43 0.41 31.84 -15.19
N VAL A 44 0.01 31.27 -16.31
CA VAL A 44 -1.18 30.41 -16.44
C VAL A 44 -0.83 28.94 -16.69
N LEU A 45 0.46 28.60 -16.62
CA LEU A 45 0.96 27.24 -16.81
C LEU A 45 0.52 26.35 -15.65
N ASP A 46 -0.30 25.34 -15.93
CA ASP A 46 -0.66 24.33 -14.95
C ASP A 46 0.48 23.33 -14.73
N LYS A 47 0.63 22.87 -13.48
CA LYS A 47 1.62 21.85 -13.15
C LYS A 47 1.07 20.49 -13.58
N ASP A 48 1.89 19.72 -14.28
CA ASP A 48 1.50 18.36 -14.66
C ASP A 48 1.19 17.53 -13.41
N ASN A 49 0.02 16.91 -13.42
CA ASN A 49 -0.48 16.18 -12.27
C ASN A 49 0.05 14.74 -12.32
N PRO A 50 0.58 14.20 -11.21
CA PRO A 50 1.12 12.84 -11.18
C PRO A 50 0.07 11.77 -11.51
N GLN A 51 -1.22 12.09 -11.38
CA GLN A 51 -2.32 11.20 -11.74
C GLN A 51 -2.37 10.90 -13.25
N TYR A 52 -1.81 11.77 -14.11
CA TYR A 52 -1.80 11.56 -15.56
C TYR A 52 -0.75 10.54 -16.02
N GLU A 53 0.19 10.15 -15.16
CA GLU A 53 1.25 9.18 -15.45
C GLU A 53 0.77 7.71 -15.43
N LEU A 54 -0.41 7.47 -16.00
CA LEU A 54 -1.02 6.14 -16.04
C LEU A 54 -0.17 5.18 -16.88
N GLY A 55 0.08 3.99 -16.34
CA GLY A 55 0.82 2.93 -17.04
C GLY A 55 2.34 3.13 -17.11
N ARG A 56 2.90 4.20 -16.51
CA ARG A 56 4.36 4.37 -16.40
C ARG A 56 5.00 3.42 -15.39
N MET A 57 4.28 3.13 -14.31
CA MET A 57 4.69 2.15 -13.31
C MET A 57 3.97 0.83 -13.53
N LYS A 58 4.73 -0.27 -13.46
CA LYS A 58 4.17 -1.62 -13.48
C LYS A 58 3.46 -1.88 -12.15
N MET A 59 2.16 -1.61 -12.09
CA MET A 59 1.29 -1.91 -10.93
C MET A 59 0.84 -3.37 -10.90
N SER A 60 1.38 -4.23 -11.78
CA SER A 60 1.17 -5.66 -11.69
C SER A 60 1.91 -6.18 -10.45
N ASP A 61 1.19 -6.34 -9.34
CA ASP A 61 1.62 -7.11 -8.17
C ASP A 61 0.98 -8.50 -8.21
N PRO A 62 1.56 -9.46 -8.96
CA PRO A 62 1.04 -10.81 -9.01
C PRO A 62 1.33 -11.53 -7.70
N GLN A 63 0.41 -11.43 -6.74
CA GLN A 63 0.49 -12.14 -5.45
C GLN A 63 0.16 -13.63 -5.56
N ALA A 64 -0.52 -14.04 -6.64
CA ALA A 64 -0.94 -15.42 -6.84
C ALA A 64 0.18 -16.29 -7.43
N LEU A 65 0.46 -17.41 -6.77
CA LEU A 65 1.32 -18.46 -7.31
C LEU A 65 0.60 -19.21 -8.43
N ARG A 66 1.33 -19.62 -9.47
CA ARG A 66 0.79 -20.52 -10.50
C ARG A 66 0.67 -21.93 -9.91
N ASN A 67 -0.56 -22.44 -9.78
CA ASN A 67 -0.89 -23.70 -9.11
C ASN A 67 -0.49 -23.72 -7.63
N PRO A 68 -1.08 -22.85 -6.79
CA PRO A 68 -0.83 -22.91 -5.36
C PRO A 68 -1.29 -24.28 -4.84
N ARG A 69 -0.45 -24.93 -4.03
CA ARG A 69 -0.90 -26.17 -3.38
C ARG A 69 -2.05 -25.83 -2.43
N PRO A 70 -3.01 -26.76 -2.23
CA PRO A 70 -4.07 -26.54 -1.26
C PRO A 70 -3.50 -26.19 0.11
N ASP A 71 -4.04 -25.15 0.74
CA ASP A 71 -3.62 -24.72 2.06
C ASP A 71 -3.99 -25.80 3.10
N THR A 72 -2.98 -26.28 3.81
CA THR A 72 -3.13 -27.30 4.86
C THR A 72 -3.45 -26.70 6.23
N ALA A 73 -3.31 -25.37 6.39
CA ALA A 73 -3.51 -24.68 7.65
C ALA A 73 -4.94 -24.09 7.81
N LEU A 74 -5.90 -24.52 6.97
CA LEU A 74 -7.26 -23.99 6.99
C LEU A 74 -7.96 -24.18 8.33
N GLU A 75 -7.78 -25.31 9.00
CA GLU A 75 -8.36 -25.57 10.33
C GLU A 75 -7.79 -24.60 11.36
N GLU A 76 -6.47 -24.43 11.41
CA GLU A 76 -5.77 -23.52 12.32
C GLU A 76 -6.12 -22.05 12.05
N SER A 77 -6.23 -21.67 10.78
CA SER A 77 -6.62 -20.31 10.37
C SER A 77 -8.08 -19.97 10.66
N ARG A 78 -8.95 -20.97 10.83
CA ARG A 78 -10.38 -20.79 11.11
C ARG A 78 -10.70 -20.84 12.60
N ILE A 79 -9.71 -21.05 13.46
CA ILE A 79 -9.89 -21.01 14.91
C ILE A 79 -10.29 -19.59 15.29
N LEU A 80 -11.44 -19.45 15.96
CA LEU A 80 -11.81 -18.21 16.62
C LEU A 80 -10.88 -18.02 17.81
N GLY A 81 -10.14 -16.90 17.84
CA GLY A 81 -9.19 -16.61 18.91
C GLY A 81 -9.86 -16.62 20.28
N ALA A 82 -9.28 -17.37 21.22
CA ALA A 82 -9.67 -17.41 22.63
C ALA A 82 -8.41 -17.36 23.51
N PHE A 83 -8.57 -16.95 24.77
CA PHE A 83 -7.49 -16.99 25.75
C PHE A 83 -7.11 -18.46 26.03
N ASP A 84 -5.88 -18.86 25.68
CA ASP A 84 -5.33 -20.21 25.87
C ASP A 84 -4.18 -20.21 26.90
N PRO A 85 -4.49 -20.11 28.22
CA PRO A 85 -3.49 -20.09 29.26
C PRO A 85 -2.89 -21.49 29.48
N VAL A 86 -1.58 -21.55 29.74
CA VAL A 86 -0.91 -22.78 30.19
C VAL A 86 -1.54 -23.24 31.52
N GLY A 87 -2.13 -24.44 31.53
CA GLY A 87 -2.91 -24.97 32.66
C GLY A 87 -4.40 -25.15 32.37
N GLY A 88 -4.92 -24.54 31.29
CA GLY A 88 -6.30 -24.65 30.81
C GLY A 88 -7.35 -23.96 31.69
N GLY A 89 -8.41 -23.48 31.04
CA GLY A 89 -9.64 -22.98 31.67
C GLY A 89 -10.66 -24.10 31.93
N ILE A 90 -11.91 -23.70 32.24
CA ILE A 90 -13.02 -24.63 32.52
C ILE A 90 -13.24 -25.59 31.34
N THR A 91 -13.00 -26.89 31.58
CA THR A 91 -13.12 -27.97 30.60
C THR A 91 -14.52 -28.09 30.00
N GLU A 92 -15.57 -27.75 30.77
CA GLU A 92 -16.97 -27.77 30.33
C GLU A 92 -17.31 -26.71 29.26
N LEU A 93 -16.43 -25.72 29.05
CA LEU A 93 -16.55 -24.66 28.04
C LEU A 93 -15.54 -24.80 26.89
N GLY A 94 -14.91 -25.97 26.75
CA GLY A 94 -14.06 -26.30 25.59
C GLY A 94 -12.62 -25.78 25.66
N SER A 95 -12.13 -25.42 26.85
CA SER A 95 -10.70 -25.10 27.02
C SER A 95 -9.86 -26.38 27.00
N ARG A 96 -8.79 -26.38 26.19
CA ARG A 96 -7.85 -27.50 26.08
C ARG A 96 -6.88 -27.44 27.25
N THR A 97 -7.19 -28.11 28.35
CA THR A 97 -6.24 -28.30 29.45
C THR A 97 -5.04 -29.10 28.94
N VAL A 98 -3.85 -28.51 29.04
CA VAL A 98 -2.57 -29.24 28.91
C VAL A 98 -2.35 -30.09 30.16
N GLY A 99 -3.26 -31.03 30.46
CA GLY A 99 -3.11 -32.12 31.44
C GLY A 99 -2.33 -31.83 32.73
N LEU A 100 -2.47 -30.63 33.31
CA LEU A 100 -1.76 -30.19 34.52
C LEU A 100 -2.59 -30.51 35.77
N ASP A 101 -3.07 -31.74 35.87
CA ASP A 101 -3.85 -32.19 37.01
C ASP A 101 -2.92 -32.60 38.17
N ILE A 102 -3.16 -32.04 39.37
CA ILE A 102 -2.47 -32.44 40.60
C ILE A 102 -3.31 -33.50 41.31
N THR A 103 -2.75 -34.69 41.49
CA THR A 103 -3.33 -35.74 42.33
C THR A 103 -2.66 -35.74 43.70
N GLY A 104 -3.45 -35.59 44.78
CA GLY A 104 -2.98 -35.70 46.16
C GLY A 104 -3.66 -36.87 46.87
N GLU A 105 -2.87 -37.72 47.54
CA GLU A 105 -3.36 -38.82 48.35
C GLU A 105 -3.08 -38.57 49.84
N ILE A 106 -4.04 -38.87 50.72
CA ILE A 106 -3.89 -38.76 52.17
C ILE A 106 -3.93 -40.17 52.77
N GLY A 107 -2.84 -40.60 53.40
CA GLY A 107 -2.73 -41.89 54.10
C GLY A 107 -2.80 -41.75 55.63
N ARG A 108 -3.23 -42.80 56.33
CA ARG A 108 -3.21 -42.88 57.80
C ARG A 108 -2.19 -43.92 58.26
N VAL A 109 -1.28 -43.53 59.16
CA VAL A 109 -0.29 -44.44 59.75
C VAL A 109 -0.75 -44.86 61.13
N THR A 110 -0.73 -46.18 61.40
CA THR A 110 -1.00 -46.74 62.73
C THR A 110 0.33 -47.16 63.35
N VAL A 111 0.67 -46.59 64.52
CA VAL A 111 1.90 -46.90 65.26
C VAL A 111 1.59 -47.95 66.32
N VAL A 112 2.38 -49.02 66.37
CA VAL A 112 2.32 -50.04 67.43
C VAL A 112 3.66 -50.04 68.17
N THR A 113 3.61 -49.87 69.48
CA THR A 113 4.80 -49.94 70.36
C THR A 113 4.81 -51.28 71.10
N SER A 114 5.99 -51.90 71.17
CA SER A 114 6.26 -53.16 71.86
C SER A 114 6.25 -53.03 73.38
#